data_AF-A0A809QBE3-F1
#
_entry.id   AF-A0A809QBE3-F1
#
_cell.length_a   1.000
_cell.length_b   1.000
_cell.length_c   1.000
_cell.angle_alpha   90.00
_cell.angle_beta   90.00
_cell.angle_gamma   90.00
#
_symmetry.space_group_name_H-M   'P 1'
#
loop_
_entity.id
_entity.type
_entity.pdbx_description
1 polymer ?
#
loop_
_entity_poly.entity_id
_entity_poly.type
_entity_poly.pdbx_seq_one_letter_code
_entity_poly.pdbx_strand_id
1 'polypeptide(L)'
;MNKQFKCSCVLLSSAILLAGCGKTLDYRNAEISNGKIYSQGDNTPFNGKITNLQYNKMPTQGLAQFAKVFSAASQTNTLESFLLKASVGVLFDRGGNHLLCDVKIDQGLLDGDAICKATGSEKVLLIIPYKKNIIDGKFVFNSPDKENSLLAEANFKDGKLNGQSLINSPETGKTINKASWEDGLANGLEEGFDKNTGNLIFSGHLVKGQYDGELLSYTSNGKTLIQKTNYANGKLHGALEKYDPATGKLIEKTIWKDGVVEATPSRPATASSTASNNCVDLWIAAHKKVVGEDTPIASDQISEWELWCKEGKVPQ
;
A
#
# COMPACT_ATOMS: atom_id res chain seq x y z
N MET A 1 76.52 -28.44 45.65
CA MET A 1 76.39 -28.02 44.23
C MET A 1 75.25 -28.84 43.61
N ASN A 2 74.05 -28.25 43.49
CA ASN A 2 73.44 -27.81 42.22
C ASN A 2 73.11 -28.99 41.27
N LYS A 3 71.87 -29.33 40.88
CA LYS A 3 70.67 -28.53 40.59
C LYS A 3 69.40 -29.38 40.75
N GLN A 4 68.33 -28.75 41.26
CA GLN A 4 66.95 -29.25 41.14
C GLN A 4 66.49 -29.15 39.68
N PHE A 5 65.93 -30.24 39.14
CA PHE A 5 65.09 -30.18 37.94
C PHE A 5 63.64 -29.94 38.40
N LYS A 6 63.16 -28.70 38.21
CA LYS A 6 61.75 -28.36 38.36
C LYS A 6 60.99 -28.86 37.13
N CYS A 7 60.02 -29.74 37.37
CA CYS A 7 58.99 -30.13 36.43
C CYS A 7 58.02 -28.94 36.27
N SER A 8 58.22 -28.10 35.27
CA SER A 8 57.23 -27.08 34.89
C SER A 8 56.18 -27.71 33.99
N CYS A 9 55.10 -28.17 34.62
CA CYS A 9 53.86 -28.48 33.93
C CYS A 9 53.25 -27.14 33.48
N VAL A 10 53.47 -26.77 32.21
CA VAL A 10 52.77 -25.64 31.59
C VAL A 10 51.33 -26.10 31.35
N LEU A 11 50.45 -25.81 32.30
CA LEU A 11 49.01 -25.84 32.09
C LEU A 11 48.67 -24.70 31.11
N LEU A 12 48.67 -25.00 29.81
CA LEU A 12 47.91 -24.21 28.85
C LEU A 12 46.44 -24.39 29.23
N SER A 13 45.91 -23.48 30.03
CA SER A 13 44.48 -23.30 30.20
C SER A 13 43.92 -22.80 28.87
N SER A 14 43.59 -23.75 27.98
CA SER A 14 42.77 -23.51 26.81
C SER A 14 41.39 -23.09 27.29
N ALA A 15 41.20 -21.78 27.48
CA ALA A 15 39.88 -21.19 27.52
C ALA A 15 39.26 -21.36 26.13
N ILE A 16 38.58 -22.48 25.92
CA ILE A 16 37.69 -22.68 24.79
C ILE A 16 36.57 -21.66 24.99
N LEU A 17 36.70 -20.52 24.32
CA LEU A 17 35.58 -19.65 24.02
C LEU A 17 34.63 -20.45 23.14
N LEU A 18 33.68 -21.17 23.77
CA LEU A 18 32.48 -21.66 23.11
C LEU A 18 31.70 -20.43 22.64
N ALA A 19 32.04 -19.91 21.45
CA ALA A 19 31.12 -19.11 20.68
C ALA A 19 29.86 -19.98 20.50
N GLY A 20 28.79 -19.61 21.21
CA GLY A 20 27.61 -20.44 21.36
C GLY A 20 26.97 -20.75 20.00
N CYS A 21 27.11 -22.00 19.54
CA CYS A 21 26.18 -22.57 18.58
C CYS A 21 24.80 -22.59 19.24
N GLY A 22 23.91 -21.68 18.82
CA GLY A 22 22.51 -21.73 19.23
C GLY A 22 21.91 -23.10 18.93
N LYS A 23 21.11 -23.64 19.85
CA LYS A 23 20.42 -24.92 19.65
C LYS A 23 19.44 -24.81 18.48
N THR A 24 19.29 -25.86 17.68
CA THR A 24 18.29 -25.95 16.60
C THR A 24 17.26 -27.01 16.95
N LEU A 25 15.97 -26.68 16.78
CA LEU A 25 14.83 -27.56 17.04
C LEU A 25 13.96 -27.65 15.78
N ASP A 26 13.73 -28.87 15.26
CA ASP A 26 12.71 -29.08 14.23
C ASP A 26 11.31 -29.00 14.87
N TYR A 27 10.38 -28.29 14.23
CA TYR A 27 9.02 -28.08 14.74
C TYR A 27 8.27 -29.37 15.09
N ARG A 28 8.58 -30.51 14.46
CA ARG A 28 7.98 -31.81 14.81
C ARG A 28 8.30 -32.28 16.23
N ASN A 29 9.39 -31.77 16.80
CA ASN A 29 9.84 -32.07 18.16
C ASN A 29 9.57 -30.89 19.12
N ALA A 30 8.71 -29.94 18.72
CA ALA A 30 8.36 -28.77 19.51
C ALA A 30 6.95 -28.91 20.11
N GLU A 31 6.79 -28.41 21.33
CA GLU A 31 5.49 -28.25 21.98
C GLU A 31 5.18 -26.75 22.12
N ILE A 32 3.94 -26.36 21.79
CA ILE A 32 3.45 -25.00 22.00
C ILE A 32 2.49 -25.01 23.19
N SER A 33 2.87 -24.32 24.26
CA SER A 33 2.05 -24.18 25.47
C SER A 33 1.97 -22.72 25.87
N ASN A 34 0.73 -22.20 26.01
CA ASN A 34 0.45 -20.80 26.33
C ASN A 34 1.21 -19.79 25.44
N GLY A 35 1.30 -20.08 24.13
CA GLY A 35 1.96 -19.21 23.15
C GLY A 35 3.49 -19.19 23.22
N LYS A 36 4.10 -20.06 24.03
CA LYS A 36 5.55 -20.28 24.09
C LYS A 36 5.92 -21.63 23.49
N ILE A 37 7.09 -21.68 22.88
CA ILE A 37 7.68 -22.86 22.27
C ILE A 37 8.63 -23.54 23.27
N TYR A 38 8.53 -24.86 23.36
CA TYR A 38 9.35 -25.75 24.18
C TYR A 38 9.87 -26.90 23.32
N SER A 39 11.01 -27.50 23.70
CA SER A 39 11.34 -28.84 23.20
C SER A 39 10.33 -29.85 23.77
N GLN A 40 10.07 -30.95 23.05
CA GLN A 40 9.17 -31.99 23.52
C GLN A 40 9.58 -32.51 24.92
N GLY A 41 8.63 -32.52 25.85
CA GLY A 41 8.86 -32.92 27.25
C GLY A 41 9.65 -31.94 28.13
N ASP A 42 10.11 -30.80 27.60
CA ASP A 42 10.79 -29.77 28.39
C ASP A 42 9.79 -28.80 29.03
N ASN A 43 10.07 -28.40 30.27
CA ASN A 43 9.30 -27.35 30.97
C ASN A 43 9.95 -25.96 30.89
N THR A 44 11.10 -25.83 30.24
CA THR A 44 11.80 -24.56 30.06
C THR A 44 11.57 -24.01 28.65
N PRO A 45 11.16 -22.74 28.50
CA PRO A 45 10.96 -22.15 27.18
C PRO A 45 12.21 -22.26 26.31
N PHE A 46 12.02 -22.66 25.06
CA PHE A 46 13.11 -22.90 24.12
C PHE A 46 13.88 -21.61 23.80
N ASN A 47 15.20 -21.75 23.60
CA ASN A 47 16.08 -20.67 23.16
C ASN A 47 16.98 -21.23 22.06
N GLY A 48 16.97 -20.59 20.88
CA GLY A 48 17.70 -21.09 19.72
C GLY A 48 17.01 -20.78 18.40
N LYS A 49 17.15 -21.67 17.42
CA LYS A 49 16.47 -21.59 16.13
C LYS A 49 15.44 -22.71 16.03
N ILE A 50 14.20 -22.38 15.68
CA ILE A 50 13.24 -23.40 15.24
C ILE A 50 13.26 -23.50 13.72
N THR A 51 13.16 -24.72 13.19
CA THR A 51 13.05 -24.97 11.74
C THR A 51 11.73 -25.63 11.41
N ASN A 52 11.27 -25.43 10.17
CA ASN A 52 10.02 -26.04 9.66
C ASN A 52 8.75 -25.68 10.46
N LEU A 53 8.71 -24.52 11.12
CA LEU A 53 7.53 -24.04 11.82
C LEU A 53 6.41 -23.76 10.81
N GLN A 54 5.23 -24.34 11.03
CA GLN A 54 4.09 -24.11 10.14
C GLN A 54 3.59 -22.65 10.26
N TYR A 55 3.34 -21.99 9.13
CA TYR A 55 2.90 -20.59 9.10
C TYR A 55 1.67 -20.31 9.98
N ASN A 56 0.71 -21.24 10.01
CA ASN A 56 -0.52 -21.10 10.79
C ASN A 56 -0.33 -21.20 12.32
N LYS A 57 0.89 -21.46 12.80
CA LYS A 57 1.27 -21.43 14.22
C LYS A 57 1.88 -20.10 14.65
N MET A 58 2.11 -19.19 13.70
CA MET A 58 2.70 -17.89 13.98
C MET A 58 1.63 -16.79 14.12
N PRO A 59 1.87 -15.77 14.95
CA PRO A 59 0.98 -14.61 15.07
C PRO A 59 1.12 -13.68 13.85
N THR A 60 0.18 -13.75 12.92
CA THR A 60 0.24 -13.03 11.62
C THR A 60 -0.80 -11.92 11.47
N GLN A 61 -1.55 -11.63 12.54
CA GLN A 61 -2.69 -10.71 12.55
C GLN A 61 -2.31 -9.29 12.09
N GLY A 62 -1.10 -8.83 12.43
CA GLY A 62 -0.60 -7.51 12.03
C GLY A 62 -0.50 -7.31 10.51
N LEU A 63 -0.43 -8.40 9.72
CA LEU A 63 -0.33 -8.32 8.27
C LEU A 63 -1.66 -8.01 7.58
N ALA A 64 -2.80 -8.18 8.26
CA ALA A 64 -4.13 -8.05 7.65
C ALA A 64 -4.40 -6.66 7.08
N GLN A 65 -3.94 -5.60 7.76
CA GLN A 65 -4.07 -4.23 7.24
C GLN A 65 -3.27 -4.05 5.97
N PHE A 66 -2.01 -4.50 5.96
CA PHE A 66 -1.14 -4.34 4.80
C PHE A 66 -1.62 -5.16 3.60
N ALA A 67 -2.24 -6.33 3.83
CA ALA A 67 -2.84 -7.12 2.76
C ALA A 67 -3.95 -6.36 2.02
N LYS A 68 -4.78 -5.60 2.74
CA LYS A 68 -5.80 -4.73 2.14
C LYS A 68 -5.19 -3.57 1.35
N VAL A 69 -4.13 -2.96 1.88
CA VAL A 69 -3.37 -1.89 1.18
C VAL A 69 -2.78 -2.43 -0.12
N PHE A 70 -2.15 -3.60 -0.06
CA PHE A 70 -1.65 -4.31 -1.23
C PHE A 70 -2.77 -4.51 -2.26
N SER A 71 -3.94 -4.97 -1.83
CA SER A 71 -5.06 -5.22 -2.74
C SER A 71 -5.63 -3.96 -3.38
N ALA A 72 -5.75 -2.87 -2.62
CA ALA A 72 -6.18 -1.58 -3.15
C ALA A 72 -5.18 -1.03 -4.20
N ALA A 73 -3.88 -1.09 -3.91
CA ALA A 73 -2.85 -0.56 -4.81
C ALA A 73 -2.65 -1.45 -6.07
N SER A 74 -2.63 -2.76 -5.90
CA SER A 74 -2.37 -3.72 -7.00
C SER A 74 -3.60 -4.09 -7.82
N GLN A 75 -4.80 -3.81 -7.31
CA GLN A 75 -6.07 -4.26 -7.90
C GLN A 75 -6.16 -5.79 -7.99
N THR A 76 -5.44 -6.52 -7.13
CA THR A 76 -5.52 -7.99 -7.00
C THR A 76 -5.65 -8.41 -5.55
N ASN A 77 -6.08 -9.64 -5.30
CA ASN A 77 -6.11 -10.24 -3.97
C ASN A 77 -4.91 -11.20 -3.74
N THR A 78 -3.81 -11.04 -4.48
CA THR A 78 -2.69 -12.01 -4.47
C THR A 78 -2.11 -12.22 -3.07
N LEU A 79 -1.83 -11.15 -2.32
CA LEU A 79 -1.30 -11.28 -0.96
C LEU A 79 -2.35 -11.86 0.00
N GLU A 80 -3.58 -11.34 0.01
CA GLU A 80 -4.65 -11.85 0.88
C GLU A 80 -4.92 -13.34 0.65
N SER A 81 -5.06 -13.74 -0.62
CA SER A 81 -5.28 -15.14 -0.99
C SER A 81 -4.09 -16.02 -0.62
N PHE A 82 -2.85 -15.54 -0.78
CA PHE A 82 -1.65 -16.26 -0.37
C PHE A 82 -1.61 -16.48 1.14
N LEU A 83 -1.81 -15.43 1.96
CA LEU A 83 -1.80 -15.53 3.42
C LEU A 83 -2.93 -16.43 3.93
N LEU A 84 -4.12 -16.35 3.33
CA LEU A 84 -5.25 -17.22 3.67
C LEU A 84 -4.93 -18.69 3.37
N LYS A 85 -4.44 -18.98 2.16
CA LYS A 85 -4.01 -20.32 1.74
C LYS A 85 -2.90 -20.88 2.64
N ALA A 86 -1.93 -20.05 3.01
CA ALA A 86 -0.87 -20.41 3.95
C ALA A 86 -1.43 -20.78 5.34
N SER A 87 -2.44 -20.03 5.81
CA SER A 87 -3.09 -20.24 7.12
C SER A 87 -3.86 -21.57 7.19
N VAL A 88 -4.47 -22.00 6.08
CA VAL A 88 -5.19 -23.29 6.00
C VAL A 88 -4.33 -24.45 5.49
N GLY A 89 -3.06 -24.18 5.14
CA GLY A 89 -2.11 -25.20 4.68
C GLY A 89 -2.35 -25.70 3.24
N VAL A 90 -2.94 -24.87 2.38
CA VAL A 90 -3.30 -25.23 0.99
C VAL A 90 -2.76 -24.16 0.02
N LEU A 91 -1.43 -24.05 -0.12
CA LEU A 91 -0.82 -23.04 -0.99
C LEU A 91 -1.08 -23.27 -2.49
N PHE A 92 -1.03 -24.54 -2.94
CA PHE A 92 -1.12 -24.92 -4.35
C PHE A 92 -2.17 -26.01 -4.55
N ASP A 93 -2.94 -25.92 -5.64
CA ASP A 93 -4.02 -26.87 -5.96
C ASP A 93 -3.48 -28.31 -6.00
N ARG A 94 -4.04 -29.15 -5.12
CA ARG A 94 -3.92 -30.63 -5.10
C ARG A 94 -2.54 -31.23 -4.77
N GLY A 95 -1.84 -30.80 -3.71
CA GLY A 95 -0.56 -31.46 -3.38
C GLY A 95 0.04 -31.40 -1.97
N GLY A 96 -0.56 -30.76 -0.96
CA GLY A 96 0.01 -30.77 0.40
C GLY A 96 1.26 -29.89 0.62
N ASN A 97 1.46 -28.87 -0.23
CA ASN A 97 2.52 -27.89 -0.02
C ASN A 97 2.16 -26.91 1.12
N HIS A 98 2.91 -27.00 2.22
CA HIS A 98 2.81 -26.10 3.37
C HIS A 98 3.81 -24.95 3.27
N LEU A 99 3.47 -23.81 3.86
CA LEU A 99 4.43 -22.73 4.13
C LEU A 99 5.15 -23.03 5.45
N LEU A 100 6.45 -23.30 5.36
CA LEU A 100 7.31 -23.65 6.48
C LEU A 100 8.31 -22.53 6.72
N CYS A 101 8.52 -22.18 7.99
CA CYS A 101 9.32 -21.04 8.38
C CYS A 101 10.42 -21.42 9.37
N ASP A 102 11.59 -20.83 9.16
CA ASP A 102 12.73 -20.89 10.07
C ASP A 102 12.82 -19.57 10.83
N VAL A 103 12.92 -19.61 12.16
CA VAL A 103 12.91 -18.39 12.97
C VAL A 103 13.70 -18.57 14.27
N LYS A 104 14.32 -17.48 14.73
CA LYS A 104 14.97 -17.44 16.04
C LYS A 104 13.92 -17.36 17.15
N ILE A 105 14.13 -18.16 18.20
CA ILE A 105 13.31 -18.21 19.40
C ILE A 105 14.13 -17.70 20.58
N ASP A 106 13.57 -16.77 21.34
CA ASP A 106 14.12 -16.27 22.60
C ASP A 106 13.06 -16.32 23.70
N GLN A 107 13.34 -17.11 24.74
CA GLN A 107 12.44 -17.44 25.86
C GLN A 107 11.09 -18.02 25.40
N GLY A 108 11.12 -18.89 24.40
CA GLY A 108 9.96 -19.53 23.80
C GLY A 108 9.15 -18.63 22.86
N LEU A 109 9.60 -17.40 22.58
CA LEU A 109 8.93 -16.43 21.73
C LEU A 109 9.70 -16.23 20.43
N LEU A 110 8.99 -15.99 19.33
CA LEU A 110 9.60 -15.59 18.04
C LEU A 110 10.34 -14.26 18.23
N ASP A 111 11.63 -14.22 17.91
CA ASP A 111 12.50 -13.06 18.13
C ASP A 111 13.62 -12.99 17.08
N GLY A 112 13.24 -12.57 15.88
CA GLY A 112 14.05 -12.45 14.68
C GLY A 112 13.22 -12.63 13.43
N ASP A 113 13.88 -12.68 12.28
CA ASP A 113 13.20 -12.88 10.99
C ASP A 113 12.75 -14.34 10.84
N ALA A 114 11.45 -14.51 10.61
CA ALA A 114 10.88 -15.77 10.15
C ALA A 114 11.02 -15.84 8.61
N ILE A 115 11.87 -16.74 8.14
CA ILE A 115 12.15 -16.97 6.73
C ILE A 115 11.27 -18.12 6.25
N CYS A 116 10.27 -17.82 5.42
CA CYS A 116 9.25 -18.77 5.02
C CYS A 116 9.38 -19.21 3.57
N LYS A 117 9.34 -20.53 3.35
CA LYS A 117 9.46 -21.18 2.04
C LYS A 117 8.34 -22.19 1.85
N ALA A 118 7.98 -22.44 0.59
CA ALA A 118 7.09 -23.55 0.28
C ALA A 118 7.83 -24.89 0.50
N THR A 119 7.10 -25.92 0.94
CA THR A 119 7.66 -27.27 1.08
C THR A 119 8.28 -27.73 -0.24
N GLY A 120 9.51 -28.24 -0.19
CA GLY A 120 10.24 -28.72 -1.39
C GLY A 120 10.84 -27.60 -2.26
N SER A 121 10.82 -26.35 -1.81
CA SER A 121 11.42 -25.21 -2.51
C SER A 121 12.40 -24.44 -1.62
N GLU A 122 13.50 -23.98 -2.20
CA GLU A 122 14.44 -23.08 -1.52
C GLU A 122 14.05 -21.60 -1.64
N LYS A 123 13.02 -21.30 -2.42
CA LYS A 123 12.55 -19.95 -2.68
C LYS A 123 11.89 -19.34 -1.45
N VAL A 124 12.42 -18.20 -1.01
CA VAL A 124 11.85 -17.42 0.10
C VAL A 124 10.63 -16.65 -0.39
N LEU A 125 9.46 -16.95 0.17
CA LEU A 125 8.20 -16.32 -0.18
C LEU A 125 7.81 -15.20 0.79
N LEU A 126 8.08 -15.39 2.09
CA LEU A 126 7.89 -14.36 3.11
C LEU A 126 9.12 -14.20 3.99
N ILE A 127 9.34 -12.96 4.42
CA ILE A 127 10.15 -12.64 5.59
C ILE A 127 9.23 -11.88 6.56
N ILE A 128 9.03 -12.43 7.75
CA ILE A 128 8.20 -11.81 8.79
C ILE A 128 9.07 -11.52 10.01
N PRO A 129 9.34 -10.25 10.31
CA PRO A 129 10.24 -9.89 11.40
C PRO A 129 9.48 -9.91 12.72
N TYR A 130 9.98 -10.65 13.70
CA TYR A 130 9.39 -10.72 15.03
C TYR A 130 10.31 -10.15 16.09
N LYS A 131 9.71 -9.45 17.05
CA LYS A 131 10.29 -9.14 18.34
C LYS A 131 9.33 -9.63 19.41
N LYS A 132 9.70 -10.69 20.12
CA LYS A 132 8.88 -11.31 21.18
C LYS A 132 7.42 -11.57 20.75
N ASN A 133 7.23 -12.33 19.68
CA ASN A 133 5.93 -12.65 19.04
C ASN A 133 5.18 -11.48 18.38
N ILE A 134 5.70 -10.26 18.42
CA ILE A 134 5.08 -9.09 17.80
C ILE A 134 5.81 -8.79 16.49
N ILE A 135 5.08 -8.48 15.42
CA ILE A 135 5.70 -8.11 14.14
C ILE A 135 6.37 -6.73 14.30
N ASP A 136 7.69 -6.68 14.15
CA ASP A 136 8.51 -5.48 14.37
C ASP A 136 9.75 -5.56 13.48
N GLY A 137 9.81 -4.71 12.46
CA GLY A 137 10.83 -4.70 11.42
C GLY A 137 10.25 -4.69 10.00
N LYS A 138 11.07 -5.06 9.01
CA LYS A 138 10.69 -5.07 7.60
C LYS A 138 10.08 -6.40 7.14
N PHE A 139 8.78 -6.40 6.84
CA PHE A 139 8.09 -7.49 6.15
C PHE A 139 8.43 -7.50 4.66
N VAL A 140 8.57 -8.70 4.09
CA VAL A 140 8.81 -8.92 2.66
C VAL A 140 7.89 -10.00 2.12
N PHE A 141 7.28 -9.75 0.95
CA PHE A 141 6.51 -10.71 0.18
C PHE A 141 7.05 -10.83 -1.25
N ASN A 142 7.51 -12.02 -1.61
CA ASN A 142 7.99 -12.36 -2.94
C ASN A 142 6.93 -13.12 -3.74
N SER A 143 7.03 -13.05 -5.06
CA SER A 143 6.15 -13.75 -5.99
C SER A 143 6.27 -15.26 -5.82
N PRO A 144 5.16 -15.99 -5.62
CA PRO A 144 5.16 -17.46 -5.69
C PRO A 144 5.59 -17.95 -7.08
N ASP A 145 5.16 -17.26 -8.14
CA ASP A 145 5.25 -17.74 -9.52
C ASP A 145 6.55 -17.32 -10.23
N LYS A 146 7.13 -16.17 -9.86
CA LYS A 146 8.33 -15.61 -10.53
C LYS A 146 9.54 -15.62 -9.62
N GLU A 147 10.67 -16.16 -10.09
CA GLU A 147 11.92 -16.15 -9.32
C GLU A 147 12.44 -14.74 -9.10
N ASN A 148 13.04 -14.51 -7.92
CA ASN A 148 13.64 -13.23 -7.51
C ASN A 148 12.73 -11.99 -7.73
N SER A 149 11.41 -12.15 -7.67
CA SER A 149 10.45 -11.08 -7.91
C SER A 149 9.80 -10.63 -6.60
N LEU A 150 10.15 -9.42 -6.16
CA LEU A 150 9.56 -8.76 -5.00
C LEU A 150 8.17 -8.21 -5.35
N LEU A 151 7.14 -8.60 -4.59
CA LEU A 151 5.79 -8.05 -4.75
C LEU A 151 5.49 -6.93 -3.75
N ALA A 152 5.96 -7.04 -2.51
CA ALA A 152 5.70 -6.01 -1.52
C ALA A 152 6.70 -6.01 -0.37
N GLU A 153 6.95 -4.82 0.18
CA GLU A 153 7.66 -4.62 1.44
C GLU A 153 6.90 -3.62 2.31
N ALA A 154 6.92 -3.82 3.63
CA ALA A 154 6.37 -2.87 4.57
C ALA A 154 7.13 -2.92 5.89
N ASN A 155 7.33 -1.75 6.49
CA ASN A 155 7.90 -1.66 7.83
C ASN A 155 6.80 -1.70 8.89
N PHE A 156 7.09 -2.42 9.97
CA PHE A 156 6.22 -2.58 11.12
C PHE A 156 6.96 -2.18 12.39
N LYS A 157 6.21 -1.67 13.36
CA LYS A 157 6.66 -1.44 14.73
C LYS A 157 5.50 -1.80 15.65
N ASP A 158 5.79 -2.59 16.68
CA ASP A 158 4.81 -3.03 17.67
C ASP A 158 3.50 -3.61 17.04
N GLY A 159 3.65 -4.35 15.93
CA GLY A 159 2.56 -5.02 15.23
C GLY A 159 1.76 -4.13 14.27
N LYS A 160 2.13 -2.86 14.11
CA LYS A 160 1.45 -1.87 13.25
C LYS A 160 2.35 -1.41 12.12
N LEU A 161 1.78 -1.03 10.97
CA LEU A 161 2.53 -0.38 9.90
C LEU A 161 3.20 0.89 10.42
N ASN A 162 4.52 1.01 10.26
CA ASN A 162 5.30 2.15 10.73
C ASN A 162 6.57 2.27 9.88
N GLY A 163 6.77 3.39 9.20
CA GLY A 163 7.82 3.59 8.20
C GLY A 163 7.28 3.50 6.77
N GLN A 164 8.10 3.04 5.82
CA GLN A 164 7.71 3.00 4.41
C GLN A 164 7.10 1.66 3.99
N SER A 165 6.20 1.69 3.01
CA SER A 165 5.78 0.54 2.23
C SER A 165 6.08 0.74 0.74
N LEU A 166 6.31 -0.37 0.05
CA LEU A 166 6.49 -0.43 -1.40
C LEU A 166 5.73 -1.62 -1.96
N ILE A 167 4.97 -1.39 -3.03
CA ILE A 167 4.19 -2.43 -3.70
C ILE A 167 4.54 -2.41 -5.19
N ASN A 168 4.83 -3.60 -5.70
CA ASN A 168 5.10 -3.85 -7.11
C ASN A 168 3.94 -4.60 -7.77
N SER A 169 3.71 -4.33 -9.04
CA SER A 169 2.74 -5.04 -9.87
C SER A 169 3.09 -6.52 -9.99
N PRO A 170 2.18 -7.45 -9.65
CA PRO A 170 2.39 -8.88 -9.90
C PRO A 170 2.62 -9.21 -11.39
N GLU A 171 2.01 -8.42 -12.29
CA GLU A 171 2.09 -8.61 -13.73
C GLU A 171 3.45 -8.16 -14.30
N THR A 172 3.88 -6.95 -13.96
CA THR A 172 5.04 -6.29 -14.60
C THR A 172 6.28 -6.22 -13.73
N GLY A 173 6.15 -6.42 -12.41
CA GLY A 173 7.23 -6.25 -11.43
C GLY A 173 7.61 -4.79 -11.16
N LYS A 174 6.98 -3.82 -11.84
CA LYS A 174 7.23 -2.39 -11.63
C LYS A 174 6.55 -1.92 -10.35
N THR A 175 7.18 -0.96 -9.66
CA THR A 175 6.55 -0.29 -8.51
C THR A 175 5.28 0.43 -8.97
N ILE A 176 4.23 0.29 -8.16
CA ILE A 176 2.90 0.88 -8.40
C ILE A 176 2.43 1.73 -7.22
N ASN A 177 2.97 1.52 -6.03
CA ASN A 177 2.69 2.35 -4.86
C ASN A 177 3.89 2.42 -3.92
N LYS A 178 4.10 3.62 -3.36
CA LYS A 178 4.91 3.87 -2.17
C LYS A 178 4.09 4.70 -1.20
N ALA A 179 4.17 4.39 0.09
CA ALA A 179 3.47 5.15 1.12
C ALA A 179 4.25 5.19 2.42
N SER A 180 4.02 6.24 3.21
CA SER A 180 4.60 6.44 4.53
C SER A 180 3.54 6.20 5.62
N TRP A 181 3.95 5.58 6.72
CA TRP A 181 3.08 5.11 7.79
C TRP A 181 3.61 5.52 9.16
N GLU A 182 2.70 5.86 10.06
CA GLU A 182 2.99 6.05 11.48
C GLU A 182 1.87 5.41 12.30
N ASP A 183 2.23 4.47 13.18
CA ASP A 183 1.34 3.77 14.09
C ASP A 183 0.07 3.19 13.45
N GLY A 184 0.21 2.62 12.25
CA GLY A 184 -0.85 2.00 11.49
C GLY A 184 -1.69 2.96 10.66
N LEU A 185 -1.37 4.26 10.64
CA LEU A 185 -2.06 5.25 9.81
C LEU A 185 -1.11 5.75 8.73
N ALA A 186 -1.62 5.96 7.52
CA ALA A 186 -0.85 6.61 6.47
C ALA A 186 -0.49 8.03 6.95
N ASN A 187 0.81 8.33 7.02
CA ASN A 187 1.33 9.60 7.50
C ASN A 187 2.61 9.94 6.74
N GLY A 188 2.58 10.99 5.94
CA GLY A 188 3.66 11.36 5.02
C GLY A 188 3.26 11.23 3.54
N LEU A 189 4.28 11.16 2.69
CA LEU A 189 4.11 11.10 1.23
C LEU A 189 3.56 9.73 0.79
N GLU A 190 2.60 9.78 -0.13
CA GLU A 190 2.14 8.67 -0.95
C GLU A 190 2.38 8.98 -2.43
N GLU A 191 2.84 7.97 -3.17
CA GLU A 191 3.10 8.04 -4.60
C GLU A 191 2.49 6.82 -5.30
N GLY A 192 1.79 7.06 -6.41
CA GLY A 192 1.24 6.04 -7.28
C GLY A 192 1.93 6.07 -8.64
N PHE A 193 2.18 4.88 -9.21
CA PHE A 193 2.92 4.74 -10.46
C PHE A 193 2.14 3.89 -11.47
N ASP A 194 2.23 4.23 -12.74
CA ASP A 194 1.62 3.46 -13.82
C ASP A 194 2.27 2.09 -13.94
N LYS A 195 1.46 1.02 -13.91
CA LYS A 195 1.95 -0.36 -13.83
C LYS A 195 2.78 -0.80 -15.04
N ASN A 196 2.59 -0.17 -16.21
CA ASN A 196 3.23 -0.58 -17.46
C ASN A 196 4.52 0.20 -17.70
N THR A 197 4.46 1.51 -17.49
CA THR A 197 5.57 2.43 -17.77
C THR A 197 6.46 2.62 -16.55
N GLY A 198 5.91 2.62 -15.35
CA GLY A 198 6.59 2.96 -14.10
C GLY A 198 6.64 4.47 -13.83
N ASN A 199 5.91 5.27 -14.60
CA ASN A 199 5.86 6.72 -14.42
C ASN A 199 5.01 7.10 -13.21
N LEU A 200 5.39 8.17 -12.52
CA LEU A 200 4.56 8.76 -11.46
C LEU A 200 3.24 9.27 -12.07
N ILE A 201 2.12 8.75 -11.57
CA ILE A 201 0.77 9.16 -12.00
C ILE A 201 0.00 9.85 -10.89
N PHE A 202 0.51 9.80 -9.67
CA PHE A 202 -0.15 10.33 -8.50
C PHE A 202 0.84 10.64 -7.38
N SER A 203 0.67 11.76 -6.69
CA SER A 203 1.43 12.11 -5.49
C SER A 203 0.61 12.97 -4.54
N GLY A 204 0.69 12.68 -3.24
CA GLY A 204 -0.02 13.42 -2.21
C GLY A 204 0.54 13.20 -0.81
N HIS A 205 0.23 14.10 0.11
CA HIS A 205 0.62 13.99 1.52
C HIS A 205 -0.61 13.59 2.36
N LEU A 206 -0.46 12.58 3.21
CA LEU A 206 -1.45 12.18 4.20
C LEU A 206 -1.02 12.56 5.62
N VAL A 207 -1.99 13.00 6.42
CA VAL A 207 -1.86 13.17 7.87
C VAL A 207 -2.90 12.30 8.54
N LYS A 208 -2.45 11.33 9.35
CA LYS A 208 -3.33 10.39 10.10
C LYS A 208 -4.40 9.71 9.21
N GLY A 209 -4.01 9.29 8.01
CA GLY A 209 -4.85 8.58 7.06
C GLY A 209 -5.74 9.46 6.17
N GLN A 210 -5.59 10.78 6.23
CA GLN A 210 -6.39 11.74 5.45
C GLN A 210 -5.47 12.62 4.62
N TYR A 211 -5.82 12.91 3.36
CA TYR A 211 -5.04 13.88 2.57
C TYR A 211 -5.05 15.26 3.23
N ASP A 212 -3.87 15.87 3.28
CA ASP A 212 -3.66 17.22 3.80
C ASP A 212 -2.60 17.91 2.93
N GLY A 213 -2.98 19.02 2.29
CA GLY A 213 -2.19 19.70 1.27
C GLY A 213 -2.52 19.27 -0.15
N GLU A 214 -1.52 19.31 -1.02
CA GLU A 214 -1.68 19.13 -2.47
C GLU A 214 -1.70 17.65 -2.88
N LEU A 215 -2.63 17.34 -3.77
CA LEU A 215 -2.78 16.06 -4.44
C LEU A 215 -2.65 16.28 -5.95
N LEU A 216 -1.63 15.67 -6.55
CA LEU A 216 -1.27 15.83 -7.95
C LEU A 216 -1.52 14.52 -8.69
N SER A 217 -2.23 14.59 -9.82
CA SER A 217 -2.44 13.46 -10.72
C SER A 217 -1.93 13.78 -12.11
N TYR A 218 -1.29 12.82 -12.76
CA TYR A 218 -0.65 12.96 -14.07
C TYR A 218 -1.23 11.98 -15.09
N THR A 219 -0.98 12.26 -16.38
CA THR A 219 -1.18 11.29 -17.46
C THR A 219 -0.38 10.01 -17.22
N SER A 220 -0.76 8.90 -17.85
CA SER A 220 -0.07 7.60 -17.72
C SER A 220 1.41 7.63 -18.15
N ASN A 221 1.80 8.58 -19.00
CA ASN A 221 3.20 8.82 -19.37
C ASN A 221 3.98 9.67 -18.34
N GLY A 222 3.33 10.13 -17.27
CA GLY A 222 3.88 10.98 -16.20
C GLY A 222 4.24 12.41 -16.59
N LYS A 223 3.95 12.85 -17.82
CA LYS A 223 4.45 14.14 -18.35
C LYS A 223 3.51 15.31 -18.11
N THR A 224 2.20 15.07 -18.13
CA THR A 224 1.20 16.14 -18.08
C THR A 224 0.42 16.04 -16.77
N LEU A 225 0.41 17.10 -15.97
CA LEU A 225 -0.51 17.24 -14.85
C LEU A 225 -1.93 17.30 -15.39
N ILE A 226 -2.83 16.43 -14.89
CA ILE A 226 -4.25 16.39 -15.30
C ILE A 226 -5.17 16.90 -14.20
N GLN A 227 -4.72 16.84 -12.94
CA GLN A 227 -5.49 17.33 -11.81
C GLN A 227 -4.57 17.78 -10.67
N LYS A 228 -4.90 18.92 -10.08
CA LYS A 228 -4.33 19.39 -8.81
C LYS A 228 -5.47 19.66 -7.85
N THR A 229 -5.42 19.05 -6.68
CA THR A 229 -6.48 19.12 -5.68
C THR A 229 -5.90 19.49 -4.32
N ASN A 230 -6.48 20.47 -3.64
CA ASN A 230 -6.05 20.84 -2.29
C ASN A 230 -6.99 20.25 -1.24
N TYR A 231 -6.40 19.71 -0.17
CA TYR A 231 -7.11 19.18 0.98
C TYR A 231 -6.66 19.87 2.26
N ALA A 232 -7.58 19.95 3.23
CA ALA A 232 -7.28 20.27 4.62
C ALA A 232 -8.11 19.32 5.50
N ASN A 233 -7.45 18.60 6.41
CA ASN A 233 -8.09 17.62 7.30
C ASN A 233 -9.02 16.65 6.54
N GLY A 234 -8.53 16.09 5.43
CA GLY A 234 -9.26 15.11 4.62
C GLY A 234 -10.41 15.65 3.77
N LYS A 235 -10.66 16.96 3.79
CA LYS A 235 -11.72 17.61 3.00
C LYS A 235 -11.12 18.48 1.91
N LEU A 236 -11.78 18.57 0.76
CA LEU A 236 -11.42 19.53 -0.27
C LEU A 236 -11.45 20.95 0.31
N HIS A 237 -10.33 21.64 0.20
CA HIS A 237 -10.16 22.99 0.73
C HIS A 237 -9.18 23.76 -0.15
N GLY A 238 -9.61 24.87 -0.71
CA GLY A 238 -8.87 25.62 -1.73
C GLY A 238 -9.24 25.20 -3.15
N ALA A 239 -8.30 25.36 -4.08
CA ALA A 239 -8.56 25.13 -5.50
C ALA A 239 -8.51 23.63 -5.87
N LEU A 240 -9.48 23.21 -6.67
CA LEU A 240 -9.41 22.02 -7.51
C LEU A 240 -9.24 22.50 -8.96
N GLU A 241 -8.18 22.07 -9.60
CA GLU A 241 -7.81 22.45 -10.97
C GLU A 241 -7.72 21.19 -11.84
N LYS A 242 -8.38 21.21 -13.00
CA LYS A 242 -8.25 20.16 -14.02
C LYS A 242 -7.63 20.72 -15.28
N TYR A 243 -6.83 19.90 -15.92
CA TYR A 243 -6.01 20.27 -17.07
C TYR A 243 -6.28 19.33 -18.23
N ASP A 244 -6.31 19.87 -19.44
CA ASP A 244 -6.43 19.10 -20.67
C ASP A 244 -5.20 18.19 -20.85
N PRO A 245 -5.37 16.87 -21.03
CA PRO A 245 -4.25 15.93 -21.06
C PRO A 245 -3.35 16.07 -22.29
N ALA A 246 -3.85 16.65 -23.40
CA ALA A 246 -3.09 16.81 -24.64
C ALA A 246 -2.26 18.10 -24.65
N THR A 247 -2.81 19.18 -24.11
CA THR A 247 -2.23 20.53 -24.17
C THR A 247 -1.67 21.02 -22.84
N GLY A 248 -2.05 20.41 -21.72
CA GLY A 248 -1.70 20.84 -20.36
C GLY A 248 -2.38 22.14 -19.93
N LYS A 249 -3.36 22.64 -20.69
CA LYS A 249 -4.06 23.89 -20.36
C LYS A 249 -5.12 23.65 -19.29
N LEU A 250 -5.27 24.60 -18.37
CA LEU A 250 -6.34 24.61 -17.39
C LEU A 250 -7.70 24.64 -18.11
N ILE A 251 -8.55 23.66 -17.83
CA ILE A 251 -9.91 23.55 -18.39
C ILE A 251 -10.99 23.82 -17.35
N GLU A 252 -10.70 23.60 -16.07
CA GLU A 252 -11.64 23.78 -14.98
C GLU A 252 -10.91 24.23 -13.73
N LYS A 253 -11.49 25.19 -13.01
CA LYS A 253 -11.06 25.56 -11.66
C LYS A 253 -12.27 25.84 -10.78
N THR A 254 -12.32 25.15 -9.65
CA THR A 254 -13.38 25.27 -8.66
C THR A 254 -12.75 25.52 -7.29
N ILE A 255 -13.32 26.44 -6.51
CA ILE A 255 -12.85 26.73 -5.15
C ILE A 255 -13.74 25.96 -4.18
N TRP A 256 -13.13 25.31 -3.21
CA TRP A 256 -13.79 24.51 -2.19
C TRP A 256 -13.46 25.02 -0.80
N LYS A 257 -14.44 24.95 0.09
CA LYS A 257 -14.24 25.18 1.52
C LYS A 257 -14.88 24.03 2.28
N ASP A 258 -14.04 23.27 2.97
CA ASP A 258 -14.43 22.16 3.84
C ASP A 258 -15.35 21.15 3.17
N GLY A 259 -15.06 20.84 1.90
CA GLY A 259 -15.82 19.88 1.08
C GLY A 259 -17.05 20.47 0.39
N VAL A 260 -17.27 21.78 0.44
CA VAL A 260 -18.36 22.47 -0.29
C VAL A 260 -17.78 23.40 -1.34
N VAL A 261 -18.34 23.39 -2.55
CA VAL A 261 -17.96 24.34 -3.61
C VAL A 261 -18.33 25.76 -3.16
N GLU A 262 -17.35 26.65 -3.12
CA GLU A 262 -17.64 28.08 -3.02
C GLU A 262 -18.19 28.55 -4.36
N ALA A 263 -19.33 29.24 -4.32
CA ALA A 263 -19.90 29.86 -5.51
C ALA A 263 -18.84 30.78 -6.12
N THR A 264 -18.43 30.49 -7.36
CA THR A 264 -17.61 31.42 -8.12
C THR A 264 -18.34 32.75 -8.17
N PRO A 265 -17.70 33.90 -7.84
CA PRO A 265 -18.30 35.18 -8.17
C PRO A 265 -18.51 35.17 -9.68
N SER A 266 -19.77 35.22 -10.09
CA SER A 266 -20.17 35.36 -11.49
C SER A 266 -19.27 36.41 -12.10
N ARG A 267 -18.49 36.02 -13.11
CA ARG A 267 -17.71 36.95 -13.93
C ARG A 267 -18.63 38.14 -14.22
N PRO A 268 -18.31 39.40 -13.85
CA PRO A 268 -19.10 40.52 -14.35
C PRO A 268 -19.10 40.37 -15.86
N ALA A 269 -20.29 40.36 -16.46
CA ALA A 269 -20.50 40.13 -17.87
C ALA A 269 -19.70 41.17 -18.67
N THR A 270 -18.44 40.84 -18.98
CA THR A 270 -17.68 41.54 -20.00
C THR A 270 -18.24 41.09 -21.33
N ALA A 271 -18.95 42.04 -21.92
CA ALA A 271 -19.49 42.07 -23.27
C ALA A 271 -18.71 41.16 -24.23
N SER A 272 -19.40 40.14 -24.74
CA SER A 272 -18.96 39.39 -25.92
C SER A 272 -20.15 39.21 -26.85
N SER A 273 -20.07 39.88 -28.00
CA SER A 273 -20.82 39.68 -29.25
C SER A 273 -22.36 39.67 -29.17
N THR A 274 -22.93 40.85 -29.44
CA THR A 274 -24.36 41.19 -29.63
C THR A 274 -25.08 40.46 -30.78
N ALA A 275 -24.56 39.33 -31.29
CA ALA A 275 -25.17 38.58 -32.39
C ALA A 275 -25.66 37.18 -31.99
N SER A 276 -25.09 36.56 -30.94
CA SER A 276 -25.48 35.21 -30.51
C SER A 276 -26.68 35.19 -29.55
N ASN A 277 -26.89 36.29 -28.80
CA ASN A 277 -27.92 36.33 -27.76
C ASN A 277 -29.33 36.30 -28.35
N ASN A 278 -29.59 37.06 -29.43
CA ASN A 278 -30.93 37.12 -30.03
C ASN A 278 -31.46 35.76 -30.52
N CYS A 279 -30.59 34.84 -30.93
CA CYS A 279 -31.06 33.53 -31.41
C CYS A 279 -31.45 32.61 -30.26
N VAL A 280 -30.61 32.52 -29.21
CA VAL A 280 -30.91 31.68 -28.04
C VAL A 280 -32.12 32.22 -27.27
N ASP A 281 -32.28 33.55 -27.22
CA ASP A 281 -33.45 34.20 -26.62
C ASP A 281 -34.78 33.80 -27.29
N LEU A 282 -34.78 33.56 -28.62
CA LEU A 282 -35.96 33.04 -29.33
C LEU A 282 -36.32 31.62 -28.88
N TRP A 283 -35.32 30.76 -28.69
CA TRP A 283 -35.52 29.40 -28.20
C TRP A 283 -35.99 29.37 -26.75
N ILE A 284 -35.45 30.24 -25.90
CA ILE A 284 -35.91 30.43 -24.51
C ILE A 284 -37.38 30.86 -24.49
N ALA A 285 -37.76 31.87 -25.28
CA ALA A 285 -39.13 32.36 -25.34
C ALA A 285 -40.12 31.30 -25.86
N ALA A 286 -39.74 30.56 -26.91
CA ALA A 286 -40.54 29.47 -27.45
C ALA A 286 -40.71 28.34 -26.42
N HIS A 287 -39.65 27.95 -25.72
CA HIS A 287 -39.71 26.92 -24.70
C HIS A 287 -40.63 27.32 -23.54
N LYS A 288 -40.48 28.54 -23.00
CA LYS A 288 -41.34 29.07 -21.92
C LYS A 288 -42.81 29.16 -22.31
N LYS A 289 -43.12 29.40 -23.59
CA LYS A 289 -44.50 29.36 -24.10
C LYS A 289 -45.10 27.94 -24.07
N VAL A 290 -44.28 26.90 -24.20
CA VAL A 290 -44.72 25.50 -24.20
C VAL A 290 -44.79 24.92 -22.79
N VAL A 291 -43.79 25.22 -21.93
CA VAL A 291 -43.65 24.56 -20.62
C VAL A 291 -43.93 25.46 -19.41
N GLY A 292 -44.27 26.74 -19.63
CA GLY A 292 -44.55 27.72 -18.56
C GLY A 292 -43.37 28.63 -18.26
N GLU A 293 -43.64 29.91 -17.93
CA GLU A 293 -42.63 30.95 -17.74
C GLU A 293 -41.63 30.69 -16.59
N ASP A 294 -42.09 29.95 -15.58
CA ASP A 294 -41.35 29.68 -14.35
C ASP A 294 -40.53 28.37 -14.41
N THR A 295 -40.55 27.67 -15.54
CA THR A 295 -39.84 26.39 -15.68
C THR A 295 -38.32 26.65 -15.81
N PRO A 296 -37.49 26.07 -14.92
CA PRO A 296 -36.04 26.20 -14.99
C PRO A 296 -35.50 25.54 -16.26
N ILE A 297 -34.59 26.23 -16.95
CA ILE A 297 -33.94 25.72 -18.16
C ILE A 297 -32.59 25.15 -17.75
N ALA A 298 -32.37 23.87 -18.04
CA ALA A 298 -31.12 23.20 -17.75
C ALA A 298 -29.98 23.66 -18.68
N SER A 299 -28.75 23.64 -18.18
CA SER A 299 -27.56 24.20 -18.88
C SER A 299 -27.19 23.45 -20.15
N ASP A 300 -27.52 22.15 -20.22
CA ASP A 300 -27.38 21.30 -21.40
C ASP A 300 -28.35 21.72 -22.52
N GLN A 301 -29.56 22.12 -22.16
CA GLN A 301 -30.57 22.58 -23.11
C GLN A 301 -30.22 23.95 -23.71
N ILE A 302 -29.58 24.83 -22.94
CA ILE A 302 -29.01 26.09 -23.45
C ILE A 302 -27.87 25.80 -24.44
N SER A 303 -27.02 24.83 -24.11
CA SER A 303 -25.88 24.43 -24.95
C SER A 303 -26.34 23.82 -26.28
N GLU A 304 -27.48 23.12 -26.29
CA GLU A 304 -28.13 22.60 -27.49
C GLU A 304 -28.68 23.73 -28.38
N TRP A 305 -29.31 24.75 -27.80
CA TRP A 305 -29.80 25.90 -28.56
C TRP A 305 -28.67 26.75 -29.14
N GLU A 306 -27.54 26.87 -28.45
CA GLU A 306 -26.34 27.50 -29.01
C GLU A 306 -25.80 26.75 -30.24
N LEU A 307 -25.91 25.43 -30.27
CA LEU A 307 -25.57 24.61 -31.46
C LEU A 307 -26.57 24.83 -32.59
N TRP A 308 -27.88 24.84 -32.30
CA TRP A 308 -28.92 25.12 -33.30
C TRP A 308 -28.79 26.52 -33.91
N CYS A 309 -28.42 27.51 -33.11
CA CYS A 309 -28.15 28.86 -33.58
C CYS A 309 -26.94 28.92 -34.52
N LYS A 310 -25.88 28.15 -34.25
CA LYS A 310 -24.73 28.03 -35.17
C LYS A 310 -25.10 27.32 -36.48
N GLU A 311 -26.11 26.45 -36.46
CA GLU A 311 -26.68 25.78 -37.63
C GLU A 311 -27.74 26.63 -38.37
N GLY A 312 -28.05 27.83 -37.89
CA GLY A 312 -29.05 28.72 -38.50
C GLY A 312 -30.51 28.30 -38.28
N LYS A 313 -30.77 27.43 -37.29
CA LYS A 313 -32.12 26.99 -36.94
C LYS A 313 -32.84 28.02 -36.08
N VAL A 314 -34.16 28.14 -36.28
CA VAL A 314 -35.06 28.99 -35.51
C VAL A 314 -36.24 28.16 -34.97
N PRO A 315 -36.82 28.52 -33.82
CA PRO A 315 -38.00 27.83 -33.29
C PRO A 315 -39.20 28.01 -34.23
N GLN A 316 -40.00 26.94 -34.41
CA GLN A 316 -41.24 26.96 -35.19
C GLN A 316 -42.45 27.34 -34.33
#